data_AF-A0A7S2IAV5-F1
#
_entry.id   AF-A0A7S2IAV5-F1
#
_cell.length_a   1.000
_cell.length_b   1.000
_cell.length_c   1.000
_cell.angle_alpha   90.00
_cell.angle_beta   90.00
_cell.angle_gamma   90.00
#
_symmetry.space_group_name_H-M   'P 1'
#
loop_
_entity.id
_entity.type
_entity.pdbx_description
1 polymer ?
#
loop_
_entity_poly.entity_id
_entity_poly.type
_entity_poly.pdbx_seq_one_letter_code
_entity_poly.pdbx_strand_id
1 'polypeptide(L)'
;EDLALDQTQKQEKLISDFCIGTNTFWKQLVIQPVKDYVQIRPGETAGPNAIEKLIAPPEVPGIPRPVWLTILGSVPTALGWYGYYKFSVEEELYQYEMQEENGVVTGCGGYGTLFPFVYGVIIGFPLKLLGVPIGDTIVDAAALWILLGQVNLYRRVNELYTEEGTKLGMDMEEPPLHSWWALLPPPLDVVVGLRQVHFLSEFWRIKREEAYDKDIIAEELFPFISAPRFTLKE
;
A
#
# COMPACT_ATOMS: atom_id res chain seq x y z
N GLU A 1 26.06 13.89 -17.94
CA GLU A 1 25.80 12.97 -16.81
C GLU A 1 25.41 13.75 -15.57
N ASP A 2 26.25 14.66 -15.08
CA ASP A 2 25.97 15.48 -13.89
C ASP A 2 24.67 16.32 -13.95
N LEU A 3 24.35 16.89 -15.12
CA LEU A 3 23.09 17.64 -15.32
C LEU A 3 21.84 16.74 -15.28
N ALA A 4 21.95 15.48 -15.69
CA ALA A 4 20.82 14.54 -15.69
C ALA A 4 20.57 13.95 -14.29
N LEU A 5 21.66 13.72 -13.54
CA LEU A 5 21.60 13.32 -12.13
C LEU A 5 20.99 14.43 -11.27
N ASP A 6 21.40 15.69 -11.47
CA ASP A 6 20.83 16.84 -10.76
C ASP A 6 19.33 17.06 -11.06
N GLN A 7 18.90 16.81 -12.31
CA GLN A 7 17.48 16.89 -12.68
C GLN A 7 16.64 15.79 -12.03
N THR A 8 17.18 14.57 -11.97
CA THR A 8 16.49 13.41 -11.39
C THR A 8 16.34 13.59 -9.88
N GLN A 9 17.40 13.99 -9.18
CA GLN A 9 17.36 14.28 -7.74
C GLN A 9 16.40 15.43 -7.40
N LYS A 10 16.35 16.48 -8.21
CA LYS A 10 15.38 17.56 -8.05
C LYS A 10 13.95 17.07 -8.21
N GLN A 11 13.69 16.22 -9.21
CA GLN A 11 12.37 15.66 -9.43
C GLN A 11 11.93 14.74 -8.29
N GLU A 12 12.81 13.86 -7.82
CA GLU A 12 12.57 13.00 -6.65
C GLU A 12 12.26 13.82 -5.40
N LYS A 13 13.04 14.88 -5.15
CA LYS A 13 12.78 15.78 -4.03
C LYS A 13 11.44 16.50 -4.15
N LEU A 14 11.06 16.95 -5.34
CA LEU A 14 9.76 17.57 -5.57
C LEU A 14 8.60 16.60 -5.34
N ILE A 15 8.73 15.35 -5.78
CA ILE A 15 7.73 14.30 -5.55
C ILE A 15 7.63 14.02 -4.04
N SER A 16 8.77 13.85 -3.36
CA SER A 16 8.83 13.65 -1.92
C SER A 16 8.17 14.81 -1.15
N ASP A 17 8.55 16.06 -1.45
CA ASP A 17 7.98 17.25 -0.82
C ASP A 17 6.45 17.32 -1.04
N PHE A 18 5.97 16.97 -2.24
CA PHE A 18 4.54 16.88 -2.55
C PHE A 18 3.83 15.78 -1.74
N CYS A 19 4.43 14.58 -1.65
CA CYS A 19 3.90 13.45 -0.90
C CYS A 19 3.81 13.75 0.60
N ILE A 20 4.88 14.31 1.18
CA ILE A 20 4.93 14.75 2.59
C ILE A 20 3.88 15.82 2.85
N GLY A 21 3.80 16.83 1.98
CA GLY A 21 2.82 17.91 2.08
C GLY A 21 1.39 17.39 2.02
N THR A 22 1.11 16.48 1.09
CA THR A 22 -0.19 15.84 0.91
C THR A 22 -0.56 15.00 2.15
N ASN A 23 0.32 14.12 2.61
CA ASN A 23 0.08 13.30 3.81
C ASN A 23 -0.21 14.18 5.03
N THR A 24 0.60 15.23 5.21
CA THR A 24 0.47 16.18 6.34
C THR A 24 -0.85 16.94 6.28
N PHE A 25 -1.24 17.44 5.11
CA PHE A 25 -2.50 18.15 4.91
C PHE A 25 -3.69 17.27 5.27
N TRP A 26 -3.77 16.06 4.71
CA TRP A 26 -4.89 15.15 4.97
C TRP A 26 -4.92 14.66 6.41
N LYS A 27 -3.76 14.43 7.01
CA LYS A 27 -3.65 14.12 8.44
C LYS A 27 -4.29 15.20 9.30
N GLN A 28 -4.17 16.49 8.98
CA GLN A 28 -4.78 17.56 9.79
C GLN A 28 -6.30 17.47 9.87
N LEU A 29 -6.96 17.00 8.80
CA LEU A 29 -8.42 16.90 8.71
C LEU A 29 -9.02 15.73 9.50
N VAL A 30 -8.20 14.81 9.99
CA VAL A 30 -8.65 13.64 10.75
C VAL A 30 -8.97 14.03 12.19
N ILE A 31 -10.07 13.51 12.74
CA ILE A 31 -10.42 13.72 14.14
C ILE A 31 -9.41 13.04 15.08
N GLN A 32 -9.17 13.65 16.24
CA GLN A 32 -8.14 13.19 17.18
C GLN A 32 -8.27 11.71 17.60
N PRO A 33 -9.47 11.17 17.90
CA PRO A 33 -9.59 9.76 18.28
C PRO A 33 -9.12 8.79 17.19
N VAL A 34 -9.35 9.13 15.92
CA VAL A 34 -8.89 8.32 14.79
C VAL A 34 -7.38 8.46 14.63
N LYS A 35 -6.84 9.68 14.75
CA LYS A 35 -5.38 9.91 14.74
C LYS A 35 -4.67 9.10 15.82
N ASP A 36 -5.20 9.11 17.04
CA ASP A 36 -4.63 8.38 18.18
C ASP A 36 -4.69 6.87 17.96
N TYR A 37 -5.77 6.39 17.36
CA TYR A 37 -5.92 4.98 17.02
C TYR A 37 -4.90 4.55 15.95
N VAL A 38 -4.81 5.28 14.84
CA VAL A 38 -3.97 4.93 13.68
C VAL A 38 -2.56 5.48 13.74
N GLN A 39 -2.13 5.99 14.89
CA GLN A 39 -0.79 6.51 15.08
C GLN A 39 0.23 5.39 14.87
N ILE A 40 1.30 5.69 14.12
CA ILE A 40 2.41 4.78 13.91
C ILE A 40 3.01 4.35 15.25
N ARG A 41 3.20 3.03 15.43
CA ARG A 41 3.84 2.46 16.62
C ARG A 41 5.19 1.83 16.25
N PRO A 42 6.09 1.65 17.24
CA PRO A 42 7.25 0.80 17.05
C PRO A 42 6.82 -0.61 16.62
N GLY A 43 7.68 -1.32 15.89
CA GLY A 43 7.47 -2.74 15.60
C GLY A 43 7.26 -3.58 16.87
N GLU A 44 6.58 -4.71 16.71
CA GLU A 44 6.34 -5.72 17.75
C GLU A 44 5.36 -5.29 18.86
N THR A 45 4.60 -4.20 18.66
CA THR A 45 3.54 -3.82 19.62
C THR A 45 2.23 -4.57 19.40
N ALA A 46 2.01 -5.10 18.20
CA ALA A 46 0.95 -6.03 17.88
C ALA A 46 1.24 -7.37 18.55
N GLY A 47 0.29 -7.88 19.32
CA GLY A 47 0.43 -9.19 19.92
C GLY A 47 0.45 -10.32 18.87
N PRO A 48 0.83 -11.53 19.27
CA PRO A 48 1.11 -12.63 18.34
C PRO A 48 -0.13 -13.16 17.63
N ASN A 49 -1.33 -12.82 18.11
CA ASN A 49 -2.57 -13.37 17.60
C ASN A 49 -3.00 -12.71 16.29
N ALA A 50 -3.55 -13.48 15.36
CA ALA A 50 -4.01 -12.97 14.07
C ALA A 50 -5.04 -11.84 14.17
N ILE A 51 -5.95 -11.89 15.14
CA ILE A 51 -6.94 -10.84 15.38
C ILE A 51 -6.26 -9.57 15.89
N GLU A 52 -5.25 -9.69 16.74
CA GLU A 52 -4.49 -8.54 17.24
C GLU A 52 -3.73 -7.88 16.08
N LYS A 53 -3.09 -8.65 15.21
CA LYS A 53 -2.47 -8.15 13.96
C LYS A 53 -3.49 -7.49 13.01
N LEU A 54 -4.72 -7.99 12.96
CA LEU A 54 -5.80 -7.47 12.10
C LEU A 54 -6.28 -6.08 12.54
N ILE A 55 -6.33 -5.82 13.85
CA ILE A 55 -6.80 -4.55 14.40
C ILE A 55 -5.65 -3.63 14.84
N ALA A 56 -4.41 -4.14 14.83
CA ALA A 56 -3.24 -3.37 15.23
C ALA A 56 -3.04 -2.17 14.31
N PRO A 57 -2.70 -1.01 14.89
CA PRO A 57 -2.36 0.15 14.10
C PRO A 57 -1.09 -0.06 13.29
N PRO A 58 -0.82 0.83 12.33
CA PRO A 58 0.41 0.82 11.55
C PRO A 58 1.65 0.74 12.47
N GLU A 59 2.65 -0.04 12.06
CA GLU A 59 3.94 -0.12 12.76
C GLU A 59 5.13 0.09 11.82
N VAL A 60 6.30 0.45 12.35
CA VAL A 60 7.56 0.40 11.59
C VAL A 60 8.59 -0.45 12.34
N PRO A 61 9.17 -1.51 11.73
CA PRO A 61 8.82 -2.10 10.42
C PRO A 61 7.33 -2.50 10.33
N GLY A 62 6.72 -2.58 9.14
CA GLY A 62 5.27 -2.86 8.97
C GLY A 62 4.82 -4.24 9.44
N ILE A 63 3.52 -4.42 9.75
CA ILE A 63 2.99 -5.71 10.26
C ILE A 63 2.76 -6.68 9.09
N PRO A 64 3.28 -7.92 9.15
CA PRO A 64 2.97 -8.94 8.16
C PRO A 64 1.49 -9.33 8.27
N ARG A 65 0.74 -9.02 7.20
CA ARG A 65 -0.70 -9.30 7.07
C ARG A 65 -0.91 -10.22 5.87
N PRO A 66 -0.91 -11.55 6.05
CA PRO A 66 -1.01 -12.49 4.94
C PRO A 66 -2.37 -12.37 4.23
N VAL A 67 -2.46 -12.93 3.03
CA VAL A 67 -3.64 -12.83 2.15
C VAL A 67 -4.88 -13.38 2.84
N TRP A 68 -4.78 -14.52 3.51
CA TRP A 68 -5.90 -15.10 4.25
C TRP A 68 -6.46 -14.16 5.31
N LEU A 69 -5.59 -13.44 6.04
CA LEU A 69 -5.98 -12.51 7.09
C LEU A 69 -6.66 -11.29 6.49
N THR A 70 -6.13 -10.82 5.36
CA THR A 70 -6.71 -9.71 4.60
C THR A 70 -8.11 -10.05 4.08
N ILE A 71 -8.28 -11.25 3.51
CA ILE A 71 -9.60 -11.74 3.07
C ILE A 71 -10.57 -11.85 4.24
N LEU A 72 -10.11 -12.39 5.38
CA LEU A 72 -10.93 -12.54 6.59
C LEU A 72 -11.44 -11.19 7.12
N GLY A 73 -10.64 -10.14 7.08
CA GLY A 73 -11.08 -8.79 7.45
C GLY A 73 -11.98 -8.15 6.38
N SER A 74 -11.60 -8.26 5.11
CA SER A 74 -12.22 -7.53 4.02
C SER A 74 -13.57 -8.10 3.57
N VAL A 75 -13.73 -9.41 3.45
CA VAL A 75 -14.98 -10.00 2.91
C VAL A 75 -16.18 -9.75 3.82
N PRO A 76 -16.12 -10.01 5.15
CA PRO A 76 -17.27 -9.78 6.05
C PRO A 76 -17.63 -8.30 6.19
N THR A 77 -16.69 -7.39 5.94
CA THR A 77 -16.89 -5.94 6.05
C THR A 77 -17.20 -5.27 4.72
N ALA A 78 -17.51 -6.03 3.66
CA ALA A 78 -17.74 -5.52 2.31
C ALA A 78 -16.61 -4.58 1.82
N LEU A 79 -15.37 -5.02 2.01
CA LEU A 79 -14.11 -4.30 1.74
C LEU A 79 -13.85 -3.08 2.65
N GLY A 80 -14.67 -2.82 3.67
CA GLY A 80 -14.43 -1.74 4.63
C GLY A 80 -13.07 -1.87 5.33
N TRP A 81 -12.74 -3.08 5.80
CA TRP A 81 -11.42 -3.35 6.40
C TRP A 81 -10.29 -3.28 5.38
N TYR A 82 -10.55 -3.55 4.09
CA TYR A 82 -9.53 -3.39 3.05
C TYR A 82 -9.04 -1.94 2.95
N GLY A 83 -9.94 -0.96 3.15
CA GLY A 83 -9.55 0.45 3.25
C GLY A 83 -8.59 0.70 4.41
N TYR A 84 -8.84 0.10 5.58
CA TYR A 84 -7.92 0.19 6.72
C TYR A 84 -6.58 -0.49 6.47
N TYR A 85 -6.58 -1.66 5.83
CA TYR A 85 -5.37 -2.33 5.37
C TYR A 85 -4.57 -1.42 4.42
N LYS A 86 -5.22 -0.83 3.42
CA LYS A 86 -4.61 0.10 2.46
C LYS A 86 -3.99 1.31 3.14
N PHE A 87 -4.74 1.92 4.05
CA PHE A 87 -4.23 3.00 4.87
C PHE A 87 -2.97 2.58 5.62
N SER A 88 -3.01 1.41 6.25
CA SER A 88 -1.93 0.93 7.09
C SER A 88 -0.68 0.67 6.28
N VAL A 89 -0.75 -0.12 5.21
CA VAL A 89 0.46 -0.45 4.41
C VAL A 89 1.10 0.78 3.76
N GLU A 90 0.29 1.73 3.30
CA GLU A 90 0.81 2.98 2.72
C GLU A 90 1.51 3.84 3.79
N GLU A 91 0.95 3.93 5.00
CA GLU A 91 1.55 4.68 6.10
C GLU A 91 2.79 3.97 6.66
N GLU A 92 2.79 2.64 6.77
CA GLU A 92 3.95 1.85 7.19
C GLU A 92 5.12 2.06 6.23
N LEU A 93 4.88 1.95 4.92
CA LEU A 93 5.91 2.20 3.91
C LEU A 93 6.38 3.65 3.90
N TYR A 94 5.46 4.62 4.03
CA TYR A 94 5.82 6.04 4.10
C TYR A 94 6.71 6.34 5.32
N GLN A 95 6.35 5.81 6.49
CA GLN A 95 7.13 6.03 7.71
C GLN A 95 8.45 5.26 7.69
N TYR A 96 8.50 4.12 7.01
CA TYR A 96 9.72 3.38 6.76
C TYR A 96 10.70 4.15 5.87
N GLU A 97 10.25 4.65 4.71
CA GLU A 97 11.04 5.52 3.81
C GLU A 97 11.52 6.80 4.50
N MET A 98 10.66 7.41 5.34
CA MET A 98 11.01 8.59 6.13
C MET A 98 12.15 8.34 7.14
N GLN A 99 12.34 7.10 7.58
CA GLN A 99 13.39 6.72 8.54
C GLN A 99 14.72 6.40 7.84
N GLU A 100 14.75 6.26 6.51
CA GLU A 100 15.98 6.07 5.76
C GLU A 100 16.84 7.34 5.73
N GLU A 101 18.15 7.18 5.51
CA GLU A 101 19.15 8.26 5.61
C GLU A 101 18.84 9.48 4.73
N ASN A 102 18.11 9.28 3.63
CA ASN A 102 17.79 10.33 2.66
C ASN A 102 16.46 11.05 2.98
N GLY A 103 15.58 10.47 3.80
CA GLY A 103 14.25 10.99 4.12
C GLY A 103 13.38 11.27 2.88
N VAL A 104 13.66 10.61 1.77
CA VAL A 104 12.93 10.75 0.50
C VAL A 104 11.81 9.73 0.49
N VAL A 105 10.57 10.19 0.29
CA VAL A 105 9.41 9.31 0.16
C VAL A 105 8.93 9.28 -1.28
N THR A 106 8.43 8.12 -1.70
CA THR A 106 7.86 7.91 -3.03
C THR A 106 6.34 7.78 -3.00
N GLY A 107 5.74 7.58 -1.83
CA GLY A 107 4.30 7.50 -1.61
C GLY A 107 3.74 8.63 -0.73
N CYS A 108 2.46 8.96 -0.89
CA CYS A 108 1.79 10.00 -0.10
C CYS A 108 1.34 9.51 1.30
N GLY A 109 1.77 8.34 1.76
CA GLY A 109 1.32 7.74 3.02
C GLY A 109 -0.15 7.33 3.04
N GLY A 110 -0.61 6.83 4.18
CA GLY A 110 -1.97 6.34 4.35
C GLY A 110 -2.99 7.46 4.27
N TYR A 111 -2.68 8.61 4.89
CA TYR A 111 -3.57 9.77 4.85
C TYR A 111 -3.62 10.37 3.46
N GLY A 112 -2.47 10.63 2.84
CA GLY A 112 -2.42 11.26 1.53
C GLY A 112 -2.94 10.38 0.39
N THR A 113 -2.93 9.04 0.54
CA THR A 113 -3.46 8.15 -0.50
C THR A 113 -4.95 7.90 -0.33
N LEU A 114 -5.42 7.52 0.87
CA LEU A 114 -6.81 7.09 1.06
C LEU A 114 -7.79 8.25 1.27
N PHE A 115 -7.40 9.30 1.99
CA PHE A 115 -8.33 10.36 2.36
C PHE A 115 -8.84 11.20 1.18
N PRO A 116 -8.02 11.56 0.17
CA PRO A 116 -8.53 12.23 -1.03
C PRO A 116 -9.62 11.41 -1.72
N PHE A 117 -9.44 10.09 -1.79
CA PHE A 117 -10.42 9.19 -2.36
C PHE A 117 -11.71 9.18 -1.54
N VAL A 118 -11.62 8.97 -0.22
CA VAL A 118 -12.78 8.93 0.67
C VAL A 118 -13.55 10.25 0.64
N TYR A 119 -12.87 11.40 0.72
CA TYR A 119 -13.50 12.71 0.64
C TYR A 119 -14.11 12.96 -0.73
N GLY A 120 -13.41 12.59 -1.81
CA GLY A 120 -13.92 12.70 -3.16
C GLY A 120 -15.20 11.89 -3.36
N VAL A 121 -15.28 10.67 -2.81
CA VAL A 121 -16.51 9.86 -2.86
C VAL A 121 -17.61 10.49 -1.99
N ILE A 122 -17.32 10.88 -0.75
CA ILE A 122 -18.31 11.46 0.18
C ILE A 122 -18.89 12.78 -0.33
N ILE A 123 -18.10 13.60 -1.04
CA ILE A 123 -18.55 14.87 -1.61
C ILE A 123 -19.18 14.65 -3.00
N GLY A 124 -18.49 13.91 -3.86
CA GLY A 124 -18.86 13.73 -5.25
C GLY A 124 -20.12 12.88 -5.44
N PHE A 125 -20.28 11.80 -4.66
CA PHE A 125 -21.43 10.89 -4.80
C PHE A 125 -22.77 11.57 -4.47
N PRO A 126 -22.93 12.31 -3.35
CA PRO A 126 -24.15 13.08 -3.12
C PRO A 126 -24.40 14.16 -4.18
N LEU A 127 -23.37 14.89 -4.63
CA LEU A 127 -23.51 15.89 -5.69
C LEU A 127 -23.99 15.26 -7.00
N LYS A 128 -23.49 14.07 -7.34
CA LYS A 128 -23.94 13.27 -8.47
C LYS A 128 -25.41 12.87 -8.33
N LEU A 129 -25.82 12.39 -7.15
CA LEU A 129 -27.22 12.03 -6.88
C LEU A 129 -28.17 13.24 -6.99
N LEU A 130 -27.68 14.43 -6.66
CA LEU A 130 -28.43 15.68 -6.81
C LEU A 130 -28.40 16.24 -8.25
N GLY A 131 -27.75 15.56 -9.20
CA GLY A 131 -27.67 15.97 -10.60
C GLY A 131 -26.72 17.15 -10.85
N VAL A 132 -25.80 17.44 -9.91
CA VAL A 132 -24.79 18.49 -10.09
C VAL A 132 -23.63 17.93 -10.92
N PRO A 133 -23.32 18.48 -12.12
CA PRO A 133 -22.33 17.89 -13.03
C PRO A 133 -20.93 17.74 -12.44
N ILE A 134 -20.54 18.60 -11.49
CA ILE A 134 -19.25 18.52 -10.82
C ILE A 134 -19.10 17.25 -9.97
N GLY A 135 -20.21 16.64 -9.55
CA GLY A 135 -20.21 15.41 -8.75
C GLY A 135 -19.54 14.25 -9.48
N ASP A 136 -19.83 14.08 -10.78
CA ASP A 136 -19.18 13.05 -11.61
C ASP A 136 -17.68 13.27 -11.70
N THR A 137 -17.25 14.51 -11.98
CA THR A 137 -15.82 14.85 -12.07
C THR A 137 -15.07 14.58 -10.77
N ILE A 138 -15.68 14.87 -9.61
CA ILE A 138 -15.06 14.62 -8.32
C ILE A 138 -14.91 13.11 -8.06
N VAL A 139 -15.94 12.32 -8.38
CA VAL A 139 -15.88 10.85 -8.23
C VAL A 139 -14.82 10.25 -9.16
N ASP A 140 -14.76 10.69 -10.41
CA ASP A 140 -13.77 10.21 -11.38
C ASP A 140 -12.35 10.59 -10.96
N ALA A 141 -12.14 11.81 -10.46
CA ALA A 141 -10.86 12.25 -9.92
C ALA A 141 -10.43 11.42 -8.69
N ALA A 142 -11.37 11.09 -7.81
CA ALA A 142 -11.13 10.23 -6.66
C ALA A 142 -10.71 8.82 -7.09
N ALA A 143 -11.42 8.24 -8.07
CA ALA A 143 -11.11 6.94 -8.64
C ALA A 143 -9.72 6.92 -9.32
N LEU A 144 -9.39 7.96 -10.07
CA LEU A 144 -8.06 8.11 -10.66
C LEU A 144 -6.97 8.23 -9.59
N TRP A 145 -7.22 9.00 -8.53
CA TRP A 145 -6.27 9.18 -7.44
C TRP A 145 -5.92 7.86 -6.74
N ILE A 146 -6.93 7.07 -6.35
CA ILE A 146 -6.68 5.79 -5.69
C ILE A 146 -6.00 4.78 -6.63
N LEU A 147 -6.30 4.83 -7.93
CA LEU A 147 -5.65 4.00 -8.94
C LEU A 147 -4.17 4.37 -9.12
N LEU A 148 -3.84 5.66 -9.15
CA LEU A 148 -2.45 6.12 -9.17
C LEU A 148 -1.69 5.70 -7.91
N GLY A 149 -2.32 5.82 -6.74
CA GLY A 149 -1.81 5.28 -5.49
C GLY A 149 -1.53 3.77 -5.59
N GLN A 150 -2.46 3.01 -6.17
CA GLN A 150 -2.33 1.57 -6.35
C GLN A 150 -1.14 1.19 -7.25
N VAL A 151 -0.98 1.88 -8.38
CA VAL A 151 0.16 1.67 -9.29
C VAL A 151 1.47 2.01 -8.59
N ASN A 152 1.50 3.09 -7.81
CA ASN A 152 2.68 3.52 -7.06
C ASN A 152 3.05 2.51 -5.98
N LEU A 153 2.07 1.99 -5.22
CA LEU A 153 2.28 0.93 -4.24
C LEU A 153 2.92 -0.31 -4.87
N TYR A 154 2.46 -0.73 -6.05
CA TYR A 154 3.04 -1.87 -6.76
C TYR A 154 4.50 -1.64 -7.13
N ARG A 155 4.85 -0.42 -7.56
CA ARG A 155 6.25 -0.07 -7.84
C ARG A 155 7.10 -0.10 -6.57
N ARG A 156 6.61 0.48 -5.48
CA ARG A 156 7.31 0.51 -4.18
C ARG A 156 7.59 -0.90 -3.65
N VAL A 157 6.63 -1.81 -3.74
CA VAL A 157 6.86 -3.21 -3.35
C VAL A 157 7.93 -3.87 -4.24
N ASN A 158 7.96 -3.60 -5.55
CA ASN A 158 9.03 -4.11 -6.41
C ASN A 158 10.40 -3.53 -6.04
N GLU A 159 10.46 -2.23 -5.73
CA GLU A 159 11.69 -1.53 -5.30
C GLU A 159 12.24 -2.15 -4.01
N LEU A 160 11.38 -2.47 -3.02
CA LEU A 160 11.77 -3.20 -1.81
C LEU A 160 12.44 -4.55 -2.10
N TYR A 161 11.87 -5.33 -3.02
CA TYR A 161 12.46 -6.62 -3.42
C TYR A 161 13.76 -6.48 -4.21
N THR A 162 13.98 -5.33 -4.87
CA THR A 162 15.20 -5.06 -5.63
C THR A 162 16.33 -4.57 -4.71
N GLU A 163 16.05 -3.59 -3.87
CA GLU A 163 17.06 -2.88 -3.08
C GLU A 163 17.39 -3.60 -1.76
N GLU A 164 16.37 -4.12 -1.09
CA GLU A 164 16.50 -4.81 0.19
C GLU A 164 16.36 -6.31 0.08
N GLY A 165 15.56 -6.80 -0.88
CA GLY A 165 15.42 -8.23 -1.14
C GLY A 165 16.76 -8.91 -1.39
N THR A 166 17.64 -8.30 -2.18
CA THR A 166 19.02 -8.77 -2.40
C THR A 166 19.79 -8.92 -1.09
N LYS A 167 19.65 -7.98 -0.15
CA LYS A 167 20.35 -8.01 1.16
C LYS A 167 19.77 -9.07 2.09
N LEU A 168 18.48 -9.36 1.94
CA LEU A 168 17.72 -10.30 2.75
C LEU A 168 17.66 -11.72 2.14
N GLY A 169 18.35 -11.96 1.03
CA GLY A 169 18.35 -13.26 0.33
C GLY A 169 17.03 -13.59 -0.36
N MET A 170 16.19 -12.58 -0.64
CA MET A 170 14.94 -12.68 -1.40
C MET A 170 15.17 -12.34 -2.88
N ASP A 171 16.29 -12.78 -3.46
CA ASP A 171 16.60 -12.52 -4.86
C ASP A 171 15.51 -13.10 -5.77
N MET A 172 14.96 -12.24 -6.62
CA MET A 172 14.00 -12.64 -7.65
C MET A 172 14.50 -12.23 -9.03
N GLU A 173 14.34 -13.14 -10.00
CA GLU A 173 14.72 -12.89 -11.39
C GLU A 173 13.87 -11.79 -12.04
N GLU A 174 12.62 -11.61 -11.57
CA GLU A 174 11.66 -10.66 -12.10
C GLU A 174 10.92 -9.94 -10.95
N PRO A 175 10.46 -8.69 -11.16
CA PRO A 175 9.68 -7.98 -10.16
C PRO A 175 8.38 -8.74 -9.84
N PRO A 176 7.98 -8.82 -8.55
CA PRO A 176 6.84 -9.63 -8.13
C PRO A 176 5.51 -9.14 -8.73
N LEU A 177 5.42 -7.83 -9.00
CA LEU A 177 4.20 -7.16 -9.42
C LEU A 177 4.40 -6.43 -10.75
N HIS A 178 3.49 -6.66 -11.70
CA HIS A 178 3.41 -5.83 -12.90
C HIS A 178 2.54 -4.62 -12.62
N SER A 179 3.14 -3.46 -12.31
CA SER A 179 2.40 -2.28 -11.82
C SER A 179 1.27 -1.82 -12.77
N TRP A 180 1.45 -2.01 -14.08
CA TRP A 180 0.45 -1.66 -15.09
C TRP A 180 -0.78 -2.60 -15.09
N TRP A 181 -0.72 -3.76 -14.44
CA TRP A 181 -1.86 -4.68 -14.32
C TRP A 181 -2.95 -4.11 -13.40
N ALA A 182 -2.66 -3.06 -12.62
CA ALA A 182 -3.69 -2.29 -11.92
C ALA A 182 -4.77 -1.74 -12.88
N LEU A 183 -4.42 -1.54 -14.16
CA LEU A 183 -5.32 -0.99 -15.18
C LEU A 183 -6.12 -2.06 -15.92
N LEU A 184 -5.83 -3.35 -15.69
CA LEU A 184 -6.50 -4.44 -16.36
C LEU A 184 -7.89 -4.68 -15.75
N PRO A 185 -8.85 -5.17 -16.53
CA PRO A 185 -10.16 -5.52 -15.99
C PRO A 185 -10.06 -6.74 -15.04
N PRO A 186 -11.02 -6.88 -14.12
CA PRO A 186 -11.19 -8.11 -13.36
C PRO A 186 -11.26 -9.34 -14.26
N PRO A 187 -10.59 -10.46 -13.88
CA PRO A 187 -9.99 -10.72 -12.57
C PRO A 187 -8.49 -10.36 -12.41
N LEU A 188 -7.84 -9.78 -13.43
CA LEU A 188 -6.38 -9.63 -13.44
C LEU A 188 -5.86 -8.58 -12.44
N ASP A 189 -6.61 -7.49 -12.24
CA ASP A 189 -6.33 -6.48 -11.21
C ASP A 189 -6.37 -7.08 -9.80
N VAL A 190 -7.36 -7.93 -9.53
CA VAL A 190 -7.53 -8.63 -8.24
C VAL A 190 -6.35 -9.57 -8.00
N VAL A 191 -5.92 -10.32 -9.00
CA VAL A 191 -4.75 -11.22 -8.89
C VAL A 191 -3.51 -10.44 -8.50
N VAL A 192 -3.20 -9.34 -9.21
CA VAL A 192 -2.02 -8.54 -8.89
C VAL A 192 -2.15 -7.85 -7.52
N GLY A 193 -3.37 -7.49 -7.11
CA GLY A 193 -3.66 -7.00 -5.76
C GLY A 193 -3.37 -8.03 -4.68
N LEU A 194 -3.79 -9.29 -4.86
CA LEU A 194 -3.49 -10.37 -3.91
C LEU A 194 -1.99 -10.68 -3.85
N ARG A 195 -1.29 -10.64 -5.00
CA ARG A 195 0.18 -10.75 -5.04
C ARG A 195 0.81 -9.63 -4.22
N GLN A 196 0.37 -8.38 -4.38
CA GLN A 196 0.88 -7.26 -3.60
C GLN A 196 0.74 -7.49 -2.09
N VAL A 197 -0.40 -8.02 -1.65
CA VAL A 197 -0.63 -8.35 -0.24
C VAL A 197 0.36 -9.42 0.23
N HIS A 198 0.54 -10.49 -0.53
CA HIS A 198 1.44 -11.59 -0.19
C HIS A 198 2.91 -11.13 -0.09
N PHE A 199 3.44 -10.52 -1.15
CA PHE A 199 4.85 -10.10 -1.18
C PHE A 199 5.16 -9.03 -0.14
N LEU A 200 4.25 -8.08 0.09
CA LEU A 200 4.46 -7.10 1.16
C LEU A 200 4.41 -7.75 2.56
N SER A 201 3.53 -8.73 2.77
CA SER A 201 3.49 -9.49 4.02
C SER A 201 4.78 -10.28 4.24
N GLU A 202 5.30 -10.95 3.23
CA GLU A 202 6.55 -11.71 3.31
C GLU A 202 7.76 -10.81 3.56
N PHE A 203 7.83 -9.66 2.88
CA PHE A 203 8.86 -8.66 3.11
C PHE A 203 8.91 -8.24 4.59
N TRP A 204 7.76 -7.88 5.17
CA TRP A 204 7.68 -7.47 6.57
C TRP A 204 8.00 -8.59 7.54
N ARG A 205 7.55 -9.82 7.25
CA ARG A 205 7.86 -11.00 8.06
C ARG A 205 9.36 -11.22 8.15
N ILE A 206 10.07 -11.15 7.03
CA ILE A 206 11.52 -11.33 6.96
C ILE A 206 12.24 -10.16 7.64
N LYS A 207 11.79 -8.93 7.41
CA LYS A 207 12.35 -7.73 8.04
C LYS A 207 12.25 -7.74 9.57
N ARG A 208 11.20 -8.35 10.11
CA ARG A 208 10.96 -8.52 11.56
C ARG A 208 11.52 -9.81 12.15
N GLU A 209 12.18 -10.64 11.34
CA GLU A 209 12.66 -11.97 11.76
C GLU A 209 11.54 -12.86 12.35
N GLU A 210 10.29 -12.65 11.90
CA GLU A 210 9.15 -13.42 12.36
C GLU A 210 9.18 -14.84 11.77
N ALA A 211 8.75 -15.81 12.58
CA ALA A 211 8.63 -17.21 12.14
C ALA A 211 7.76 -17.30 10.88
N TYR A 212 8.16 -18.20 9.97
CA TYR A 212 7.42 -18.43 8.76
C TYR A 212 6.01 -18.95 9.09
N ASP A 213 5.00 -18.20 8.69
CA ASP A 213 3.59 -18.56 8.81
C ASP A 213 3.02 -18.72 7.41
N LYS A 214 2.62 -19.95 7.08
CA LYS A 214 2.26 -20.33 5.72
C LYS A 214 0.98 -19.64 5.30
N ASP A 215 1.02 -18.90 4.20
CA ASP A 215 -0.19 -18.30 3.63
C ASP A 215 -0.95 -19.34 2.81
N ILE A 216 -1.86 -20.08 3.45
CA ILE A 216 -2.65 -21.16 2.84
C ILE A 216 -3.35 -20.69 1.56
N ILE A 217 -3.82 -19.44 1.51
CA ILE A 217 -4.51 -18.91 0.33
C ILE A 217 -3.52 -18.68 -0.81
N ALA A 218 -2.39 -18.03 -0.52
CA ALA A 218 -1.42 -17.67 -1.55
C ALA A 218 -0.59 -18.87 -2.04
N GLU A 219 -0.38 -19.87 -1.20
CA GLU A 219 0.56 -20.96 -1.47
C GLU A 219 -0.08 -22.32 -1.77
N GLU A 220 -1.26 -22.61 -1.20
CA GLU A 220 -1.94 -23.90 -1.44
C GLU A 220 -3.14 -23.74 -2.36
N LEU A 221 -4.03 -22.79 -2.05
CA LEU A 221 -5.28 -22.65 -2.79
C LEU A 221 -5.09 -21.98 -4.14
N PHE A 222 -4.25 -20.94 -4.19
CA PHE A 222 -3.99 -20.15 -5.39
C PHE A 222 -2.48 -19.85 -5.53
N PRO A 223 -1.64 -20.88 -5.84
CA PRO A 223 -0.17 -20.78 -5.83
C PRO A 223 0.39 -19.74 -6.83
N PHE A 224 -0.42 -19.30 -7.79
CA PHE A 224 -0.07 -18.19 -8.67
C PHE A 224 0.08 -16.85 -7.92
N ILE A 225 -0.39 -16.73 -6.68
CA ILE A 225 -0.23 -15.53 -5.85
C ILE A 225 1.20 -15.47 -5.29
N SER A 226 1.75 -16.59 -4.81
CA SER A 226 3.11 -16.66 -4.27
C SER A 226 4.17 -16.98 -5.33
N ALA A 227 3.77 -17.35 -6.56
CA ALA A 227 4.71 -17.74 -7.60
C ALA A 227 5.79 -16.65 -7.85
N PRO A 228 7.09 -17.03 -7.85
CA PRO A 228 8.20 -16.08 -8.03
C PRO A 228 8.21 -15.46 -9.43
N ARG A 229 7.61 -16.13 -10.40
CA ARG A 229 7.43 -15.63 -11.76
C ARG A 229 5.95 -15.65 -12.14
N PHE A 230 5.47 -14.53 -12.68
CA PHE A 230 4.13 -14.44 -13.25
C PHE A 230 4.18 -13.81 -14.63
N THR A 231 4.63 -14.62 -15.60
CA THR A 231 4.68 -14.28 -17.02
C THR A 231 3.58 -14.99 -17.78
N LEU A 232 3.00 -14.32 -18.77
CA LEU A 232 2.21 -14.98 -19.84
C LEU A 232 3.11 -15.65 -20.90
N LYS A 233 4.43 -15.52 -20.76
CA LYS A 233 5.42 -16.23 -21.56
C LYS A 233 5.87 -17.48 -20.78
N GLU A 234 5.70 -18.64 -21.41
CA GLU A 234 6.35 -19.89 -21.03
C GLU A 234 7.88 -19.74 -20.97
#